data_AF-A0A940VYX3-F1
#
_entry.id   AF-A0A940VYX3-F1
#
_cell.length_a   1.000
_cell.length_b   1.000
_cell.length_c   1.000
_cell.angle_alpha   90.00
_cell.angle_beta   90.00
_cell.angle_gamma   90.00
#
_symmetry.space_group_name_H-M   'P 1'
#
loop_
_entity.id
_entity.type
_entity.pdbx_description
1 polymer ?
#
loop_
_entity_poly.entity_id
_entity_poly.type
_entity_poly.pdbx_seq_one_letter_code
_entity_poly.pdbx_strand_id
1 'polypeptide(L)' 'MRAPISRHALPVLLLLLAAAPGAAADVRYSVPAGDSPSIGPANAPVTLVEFVDYQ' A
#
# COMPACT_ATOMS: atom_id res chain seq x y z
N MET A 1 4.15 -12.37 -45.73
CA MET A 1 2.76 -12.75 -45.41
C MET A 1 2.45 -12.30 -43.99
N ARG A 2 1.54 -11.33 -43.79
CA ARG A 2 1.14 -10.85 -42.45
C ARG A 2 -0.05 -11.72 -41.99
N ALA A 3 0.13 -12.51 -40.94
CA ALA A 3 -0.97 -13.31 -40.40
C ALA A 3 -2.10 -12.38 -39.92
N PRO A 4 -3.37 -12.63 -40.28
CA PRO A 4 -4.49 -11.82 -39.81
C PRO A 4 -4.69 -12.07 -38.31
N ILE A 5 -4.56 -11.02 -37.51
CA ILE A 5 -4.87 -11.06 -36.09
C ILE A 5 -6.34 -11.45 -35.94
N SER A 6 -6.60 -12.56 -35.25
CA SER A 6 -7.95 -13.08 -34.95
C SER A 6 -8.82 -11.98 -34.35
N ARG A 7 -10.08 -11.86 -34.82
CA ARG A 7 -11.08 -10.89 -34.33
C ARG A 7 -11.32 -10.99 -32.81
N HIS A 8 -10.95 -12.13 -32.20
CA HIS A 8 -11.04 -12.38 -30.76
C HIS A 8 -9.75 -12.05 -29.99
N ALA A 9 -8.63 -11.82 -30.68
CA ALA A 9 -7.36 -11.48 -30.02
C ALA A 9 -7.43 -10.11 -29.32
N LEU A 10 -8.15 -9.14 -29.90
CA LEU A 10 -8.32 -7.81 -29.35
C LEU A 10 -9.14 -7.78 -28.05
N PRO A 11 -10.34 -8.40 -27.95
CA PRO A 11 -11.09 -8.41 -26.70
C PRO A 11 -10.42 -9.24 -25.60
N VAL A 12 -9.71 -10.32 -25.94
CA VAL A 12 -8.97 -11.12 -24.96
C VAL A 12 -7.78 -10.34 -24.39
N LEU A 13 -7.04 -9.63 -25.24
CA LEU A 13 -5.96 -8.75 -24.81
C LEU A 13 -6.48 -7.60 -23.92
N LEU A 14 -7.63 -7.02 -24.29
CA LEU A 14 -8.26 -5.95 -23.50
C LEU A 14 -8.74 -6.46 -22.14
N LEU A 15 -9.30 -7.67 -22.07
CA LEU A 15 -9.73 -8.29 -20.82
C LEU A 15 -8.52 -8.62 -19.91
N LEU A 16 -7.42 -9.09 -20.48
CA LEU A 16 -6.18 -9.35 -19.76
C LEU A 16 -5.52 -8.08 -19.21
N LEU A 17 -5.61 -6.95 -19.95
CA LEU A 17 -5.05 -5.67 -19.50
C LEU A 17 -5.87 -5.04 -18.35
N ALA A 18 -7.18 -5.30 -18.31
CA ALA A 18 -8.10 -4.74 -17.30
C ALA A 18 -8.06 -5.50 -15.96
N ALA A 19 -7.49 -6.71 -15.91
CA ALA A 19 -7.48 -7.56 -14.72
C ALA A 19 -6.21 -7.41 -13.84
N ALA A 20 -5.39 -6.39 -14.07
CA ALA A 20 -4.20 -6.17 -13.25
C ALA A 20 -4.62 -5.82 -11.80
N PRO A 21 -4.17 -6.57 -10.77
CA PRO A 21 -4.45 -6.22 -9.39
C PRO A 21 -3.88 -4.83 -9.11
N GLY A 22 -4.71 -3.92 -8.62
CA GLY A 22 -4.30 -2.58 -8.25
C GLY A 22 -3.25 -2.66 -7.15
N ALA A 23 -1.98 -2.45 -7.50
CA ALA A 23 -0.88 -2.31 -6.56
C ALA A 23 -0.97 -0.93 -5.90
N ALA A 24 -1.97 -0.74 -5.04
CA ALA A 24 -1.99 0.41 -4.15
C ALA A 24 -0.85 0.19 -3.14
N ALA A 25 0.22 0.95 -3.28
CA ALA A 25 1.32 0.94 -2.33
C ALA A 25 0.80 1.45 -0.97
N ASP A 26 1.06 0.69 0.08
CA ASP A 26 0.71 1.07 1.44
C ASP A 26 1.56 2.29 1.84
N VAL A 27 0.91 3.40 2.19
CA VAL A 27 1.61 4.65 2.51
C VAL A 27 1.98 4.64 3.98
N ARG A 28 3.27 4.71 4.27
CA ARG A 28 3.80 4.75 5.63
C ARG A 28 4.24 6.16 5.99
N TYR A 29 3.87 6.59 7.19
CA TYR A 29 4.29 7.87 7.76
C TYR A 29 5.12 7.63 9.02
N SER A 30 6.16 8.44 9.20
CA SER A 30 6.90 8.48 10.45
C SER A 30 6.18 9.40 11.43
N VAL A 31 5.96 8.92 12.65
CA VAL A 31 5.38 9.72 13.74
C VAL A 31 6.49 10.00 14.76
N PRO A 32 6.97 11.25 14.87
CA PRO A 32 8.02 11.58 15.82
C PRO A 32 7.46 11.58 17.26
N ALA A 33 8.12 10.85 18.17
CA ALA A 33 7.77 10.84 19.60
C ALA A 33 8.26 12.09 20.35
N GLY A 34 9.37 12.71 19.93
CA GLY A 34 9.91 13.92 20.54
C GLY A 34 10.12 13.80 22.06
N ASP A 35 9.68 14.82 22.79
CA ASP A 35 9.74 14.88 24.27
C ASP A 35 8.42 14.43 24.93
N SER A 36 7.55 13.71 24.21
CA SER A 36 6.29 13.22 24.76
C SER A 36 6.52 12.26 25.93
N PRO A 37 5.65 12.26 26.96
CA PRO A 37 5.69 11.28 28.02
C PRO A 37 5.65 9.85 27.46
N SER A 38 6.53 8.99 27.98
CA SER A 38 6.64 7.59 27.52
C SER A 38 6.81 6.65 28.70
N ILE A 39 6.37 5.40 28.50
CA ILE A 39 6.52 4.30 29.43
C ILE A 39 7.16 3.12 28.70
N GLY A 40 8.17 2.51 29.35
CA GLY A 40 8.90 1.34 28.84
C GLY A 40 10.39 1.58 28.66
N PRO A 41 11.14 0.56 28.23
CA PRO A 41 12.57 0.68 27.96
C PRO A 41 12.85 1.61 26.77
N ALA A 42 13.87 2.47 26.90
CA ALA A 42 14.30 3.37 25.82
C ALA A 42 14.80 2.63 24.57
N ASN A 43 15.16 1.34 24.70
CA ASN A 43 15.65 0.47 23.62
C ASN A 43 14.61 -0.60 23.22
N ALA A 44 13.33 -0.39 23.50
CA ALA A 44 12.29 -1.29 23.03
C ALA A 44 12.34 -1.44 21.49
N PRO A 45 12.12 -2.65 20.94
CA PRO A 45 12.20 -2.88 19.50
C PRO A 45 11.04 -2.25 18.71
N VAL A 46 9.99 -1.81 19.41
CA VAL A 46 8.80 -1.19 18.83
C VAL A 46 8.38 -0.03 19.74
N THR A 47 7.94 1.07 19.12
CA THR A 47 7.32 2.21 19.79
C THR A 47 5.86 2.32 19.32
N LEU A 48 4.93 2.36 20.26
CA LEU A 48 3.52 2.64 20.00
C LEU A 48 3.24 4.11 20.31
N VAL A 49 2.72 4.86 19.34
CA VAL A 49 2.28 6.24 19.56
C VAL A 49 0.75 6.23 19.65
N GLU A 50 0.22 6.58 20.82
CA GLU A 50 -1.21 6.66 21.07
C GLU A 50 -1.68 8.12 21.01
N PHE A 51 -2.74 8.36 20.23
CA PHE A 51 -3.46 9.63 20.21
C PHE A 51 -4.80 9.41 20.90
N VAL A 52 -5.00 10.05 22.05
CA VAL A 52 -6.23 9.97 22.83
C VAL A 52 -6.79 11.38 23.03
N ASP A 53 -8.11 11.49 22.96
CA ASP A 53 -8.85 12.67 23.41
C ASP A 53 -9.52 12.32 24.75
N TYR A 54 -9.44 13.22 25.72
CA TYR A 54 -10.03 13.03 27.04
C TYR A 54 -11.40 13.71 27.07
N GLN A 55 -12.42 13.07 26.49
CA GLN A 55 -13.81 13.52 26.56
C GLN A 55 -14.76 12.37 26.86
#